data_AF-A0A5B8FGI8-F1
#
_entry.id   AF-A0A5B8FGI8-F1
#
_cell.length_a   1.000
_cell.length_b   1.000
_cell.length_c   1.000
_cell.angle_alpha   90.00
_cell.angle_beta   90.00
_cell.angle_gamma   90.00
#
_symmetry.space_group_name_H-M   'P 1'
#
loop_
_entity.id
_entity.type
_entity.pdbx_description
1 polymer ?
#
loop_
_entity_poly.entity_id
_entity_poly.type
_entity_poly.pdbx_seq_one_letter_code
_entity_poly.pdbx_strand_id
1 'polypeptide(L)' 'MARENEKPTQDINAPDYLAWHVTQKGEKSFWNKVGAAWKHKDGRGYTLQLETCPINGRIVLRLPLEDAPQTENEAGRS' A
#
# COMPACT_ATOMS: atom_id res chain seq x y z
N MET A 1 -14.14 -32.92 0.08
CA MET A 1 -14.50 -31.50 0.24
C MET A 1 -13.22 -30.76 0.55
N ALA A 2 -12.64 -30.09 -0.46
CA ALA A 2 -11.39 -29.35 -0.35
C ALA A 2 -11.63 -28.10 0.50
N ARG A 3 -10.80 -27.90 1.53
CA ARG A 3 -10.86 -26.73 2.41
C ARG A 3 -9.85 -25.75 1.84
N GLU A 4 -10.36 -24.61 1.39
CA GLU A 4 -9.60 -23.52 0.80
C GLU A 4 -8.55 -23.01 1.81
N ASN A 5 -7.30 -22.92 1.37
CA ASN A 5 -6.18 -22.43 2.18
C ASN A 5 -6.25 -20.90 2.26
N GLU A 6 -6.97 -20.37 3.24
CA GLU A 6 -6.78 -18.99 3.66
C GLU A 6 -5.47 -18.93 4.46
N LYS A 7 -4.42 -18.32 3.88
CA LYS A 7 -3.20 -17.96 4.62
C LYS A 7 -3.41 -16.59 5.26
N PRO A 8 -3.61 -16.46 6.58
CA PRO A 8 -3.55 -15.17 7.24
C PRO A 8 -2.08 -14.91 7.59
N THR A 9 -1.26 -14.57 6.59
CA THR A 9 0.06 -13.99 6.87
C THR A 9 -0.09 -12.47 6.81
N GLN A 10 -0.87 -11.93 7.74
CA GLN A 10 -0.82 -10.51 8.02
C GLN A 10 0.36 -10.32 8.99
N ASP A 11 1.56 -10.21 8.43
CA ASP A 11 2.69 -9.64 9.15
C ASP A 11 2.21 -8.33 9.76
N ILE A 12 2.29 -8.22 11.08
CA ILE A 12 1.62 -7.19 11.90
C ILE A 12 2.08 -5.76 11.51
N ASN A 13 3.10 -5.64 10.67
CA ASN A 13 3.67 -4.39 10.17
C ASN A 13 3.54 -4.19 8.64
N ALA A 14 3.09 -5.19 7.88
CA ALA A 14 2.95 -5.05 6.44
C ALA A 14 1.73 -4.18 6.07
N PRO A 15 1.86 -3.28 5.09
CA PRO A 15 0.73 -2.47 4.64
C PRO A 15 -0.30 -3.29 3.88
N ASP A 16 -1.59 -3.05 4.16
CA ASP A 16 -2.70 -3.65 3.41
C ASP A 16 -2.77 -3.12 1.97
N TYR A 17 -2.44 -1.85 1.77
CA TYR A 17 -2.43 -1.22 0.45
C TYR A 17 -1.20 -0.36 0.23
N LEU A 18 -0.71 -0.34 -1.01
CA LEU A 18 0.27 0.62 -1.49
C LEU A 18 -0.45 1.83 -2.09
N ALA A 19 0.06 3.03 -1.79
CA ALA A 19 -0.46 4.29 -2.30
C ALA A 19 0.32 4.74 -3.54
N TRP A 20 -0.40 4.93 -4.64
CA TRP A 20 0.13 5.33 -5.93
C TRP A 20 -0.42 6.68 -6.32
N HIS A 21 0.46 7.65 -6.58
CA HIS A 21 0.09 8.87 -7.26
C HIS A 21 -0.04 8.59 -8.76
N VAL A 22 -1.26 8.75 -9.27
CA VAL A 22 -1.58 8.56 -10.68
C VAL A 22 -1.79 9.93 -11.33
N THR A 23 -0.96 10.23 -12.32
CA THR A 23 -1.14 11.39 -13.18
C THR A 23 -1.32 10.96 -14.62
N GLN A 24 -2.11 11.73 -15.36
CA GLN A 24 -2.27 11.54 -16.79
C GLN A 24 -1.66 12.74 -17.51
N LYS A 25 -0.76 12.47 -18.46
CA LYS A 25 -0.18 13.49 -19.33
C LYS A 25 -0.42 13.07 -20.77
N GLY A 26 -1.44 13.68 -21.39
CA GLY A 26 -1.94 13.26 -22.70
C GLY A 26 -2.51 11.84 -22.63
N GLU A 27 -1.99 10.95 -23.47
CA GLU A 27 -2.41 9.54 -23.54
C GLU A 27 -1.66 8.63 -22.57
N LYS A 28 -0.62 9.13 -21.87
CA LYS A 28 0.21 8.33 -20.98
C LYS A 28 -0.20 8.51 -19.53
N SER A 29 -0.29 7.38 -18.81
CA SER A 29 -0.52 7.33 -17.37
C SER A 29 0.79 7.07 -16.63
N PHE A 30 1.11 7.91 -15.66
CA PHE A 30 2.28 7.78 -14.79
C PHE A 30 1.83 7.32 -13.41
N TRP A 31 2.50 6.30 -12.89
CA TRP A 31 2.22 5.69 -11.60
C TRP A 31 3.48 5.80 -10.74
N ASN A 32 3.39 6.61 -9.68
CA ASN A 32 4.49 6.80 -8.75
C ASN A 32 4.07 6.31 -7.37
N LYS A 33 4.87 5.44 -6.74
CA LYS A 33 4.63 5.04 -5.36
C LYS A 33 4.89 6.25 -4.46
N VAL A 34 3.92 6.59 -3.61
CA VAL A 34 4.00 7.75 -2.71
C VAL A 34 3.78 7.40 -1.24
N GLY A 35 3.41 6.15 -0.95
CA GLY A 35 3.22 5.68 0.40
C GLY A 35 2.49 4.35 0.50
N ALA A 36 1.84 4.13 1.63
CA ALA A 36 1.10 2.91 1.93
C ALA A 36 -0.02 3.17 2.94
N ALA A 37 -0.96 2.24 3.05
CA ALA A 37 -2.06 2.30 3.99
C ALA A 37 -2.21 1.00 4.80
N TRP A 38 -2.54 1.16 6.08
CA TRP A 38 -2.75 0.09 7.04
C TRP A 38 -4.17 0.17 7.58
N LYS A 39 -4.84 -0.97 7.67
CA LYS A 39 -6.16 -1.09 8.26
C LYS A 39 -6.10 -0.85 9.76
N HIS A 40 -7.09 -0.12 10.28
CA HIS A 40 -7.25 0.08 11.71
C HIS A 40 -7.71 -1.21 12.40
N LYS A 41 -7.39 -1.33 13.69
CA LYS A 41 -7.78 -2.49 14.51
C LYS A 41 -9.29 -2.67 14.63
N ASP A 42 -10.05 -1.58 14.55
CA ASP A 42 -11.51 -1.60 14.58
C ASP A 42 -12.13 -2.06 13.25
N GLY A 43 -11.30 -2.20 12.20
CA GLY A 43 -11.69 -2.56 10.86
C GLY A 43 -12.55 -1.52 10.12
N ARG A 44 -12.70 -0.32 10.68
CA ARG A 44 -13.57 0.75 10.15
C ARG A 44 -12.80 1.92 9.56
N GLY A 45 -11.48 1.83 9.53
CA GLY A 45 -10.62 2.89 9.01
C GLY A 45 -9.32 2.35 8.43
N TYR A 46 -8.61 3.26 7.77
CA TYR A 46 -7.25 3.06 7.30
C TYR A 46 -6.42 4.27 7.68
N THR A 47 -5.17 4.03 8.08
CA THR A 47 -4.15 5.07 8.16
C THR A 47 -3.40 5.06 6.84
N LEU A 48 -3.36 6.20 6.16
CA LEU A 48 -2.54 6.42 4.96
C LEU A 48 -1.28 7.20 5.36
N GLN A 49 -0.11 6.57 5.26
CA GLN A 49 1.18 7.24 5.42
C GLN A 49 1.72 7.59 4.03
N LEU A 50 2.05 8.87 3.83
CA LEU A 50 2.68 9.36 2.61
C LEU A 50 4.10 9.81 2.90
N GLU A 51 5.04 9.38 2.06
CA GLU A 51 6.43 9.88 2.05
C GLU A 51 6.53 11.17 1.24
N THR A 52 5.64 11.34 0.26
CA THR A 52 5.54 12.54 -0.56
C THR A 52 4.08 12.85 -0.84
N CYS A 53 3.67 14.09 -0.58
CA CYS A 53 2.31 14.54 -0.86
C CYS A 53 2.28 15.25 -2.23
N PRO A 54 1.59 14.69 -3.25
CA PRO A 54 1.48 15.34 -4.54
C PRO A 54 0.57 16.57 -4.48
N ILE A 55 0.93 17.64 -5.20
CA ILE A 55 0.17 18.91 -5.24
C ILE A 55 -1.08 18.78 -6.12
N ASN A 56 -1.08 17.86 -7.08
CA ASN A 56 -2.16 17.62 -8.03
C ASN A 56 -2.31 16.12 -8.30
N GLY A 57 -3.34 15.73 -9.07
CA GLY A 57 -3.58 14.34 -9.44
C GLY A 57 -4.44 13.58 -8.44
N ARG A 58 -4.28 12.25 -8.40
CA ARG A 58 -5.04 11.37 -7.49
C ARG A 58 -4.15 10.32 -6.85
N ILE A 59 -4.46 9.96 -5.61
CA ILE A 59 -3.83 8.84 -4.91
C ILE A 59 -4.75 7.63 -5.03
N VAL A 60 -4.19 6.51 -5.48
CA VAL A 60 -4.89 5.24 -5.67
C VAL A 60 -4.25 4.20 -4.75
N LEU A 61 -5.07 3.57 -3.91
CA LEU A 61 -4.65 2.46 -3.06
C LEU A 61 -4.82 1.14 -3.81
N ARG A 62 -3.77 0.31 -3.82
CA ARG A 62 -3.77 -1.01 -4.48
C ARG A 62 -3.12 -2.04 -3.59
N LEU A 63 -3.60 -3.28 -3.65
CA LEU A 63 -2.94 -4.39 -2.96
C LEU A 63 -1.49 -4.50 -3.44
N PRO A 64 -0.53 -4.84 -2.56
CA PRO A 64 0.81 -5.21 -2.99
C PRO A 64 0.73 -6.37 -3.98
N LEU A 65 1.51 -6.28 -5.06
CA LEU A 65 1.64 -7.39 -6.01
C LEU A 65 2.34 -8.55 -5.28
N GLU A 66 1.86 -9.78 -5.47
CA GLU A 66 2.32 -10.98 -4.75
C GLU A 66 3.82 -11.29 -4.94
N ASP A 67 4.49 -10.66 -5.90
CA ASP A 67 5.92 -10.80 -6.22
C ASP A 67 6.77 -9.56 -5.88
N ALA A 68 6.24 -8.56 -5.16
CA ALA A 68 7.04 -7.41 -4.75
C ALA A 68 7.85 -7.75 -3.48
N PRO A 69 9.20 -7.71 -3.50
CA PRO A 69 9.98 -7.92 -2.30
C PRO A 69 9.55 -6.91 -1.24
N GLN A 70 9.15 -7.41 -0.07
CA GLN A 70 8.92 -6.60 1.12
C GLN A 70 10.17 -5.72 1.32
N THR A 71 10.06 -4.43 1.03
CA THR A 71 11.06 -3.46 1.45
C THR A 71 10.84 -3.27 2.94
N GLU A 72 11.46 -4.15 3.73
CA GLU A 72 11.65 -3.99 5.16
C GLU A 72 12.38 -2.66 5.37
N ASN A 73 11.63 -1.62 5.73
CA ASN A 73 12.24 -0.41 6.26
C ASN A 73 12.62 -0.71 7.72
N GLU A 74 13.84 -1.24 7.91
CA GLU A 74 14.60 -1.09 9.14
C GLU A 74 14.88 0.40 9.36
N ALA A 75 13.94 1.12 9.96
CA ALA A 75 14.17 2.48 10.43
C ALA A 75 13.56 2.67 11.82
N GLY A 76 14.39 2.44 12.83
CA GLY A 76 14.34 3.22 14.07
C GLY A 76 13.63 2.59 15.26
N ARG A 77 14.33 1.74 15.99
CA ARG A 77 14.28 1.72 17.47
C ARG A 77 15.63 1.28 18.02
N SER A 78 16.54 2.24 18.14
CA SER A 78 17.58 2.22 19.18
C SER A 78 16.98 2.68 20.49
#